data_AF-A0A972VX96-F1
#
_entry.id   AF-A0A972VX96-F1
#
_cell.length_a   1.000
_cell.length_b   1.000
_cell.length_c   1.000
_cell.angle_alpha   90.00
_cell.angle_beta   90.00
_cell.angle_gamma   90.00
#
_symmetry.space_group_name_H-M   'P 1'
#
loop_
_entity.id
_entity.type
_entity.pdbx_description
1 polymer ?
#
loop_
_entity_poly.entity_id
_entity_poly.type
_entity_poly.pdbx_seq_one_letter_code
_entity_poly.pdbx_strand_id
1 'polypeptide(L)'
;MPLNTRMLGEQTPPVRHEVDARWLMAYAAGIDDLNRRYMDTTQGRVIGHPLFPVCLEWPAILDSRALPGSESQTAAERARGVHAAHDLHIYQPILADETYET
;
A
#
# COMPACT_ATOMS: atom_id res chain seq x y z
N MET A 1 -12.93 23.59 -0.41
CA MET A 1 -13.07 22.32 -1.13
C MET A 1 -13.97 21.39 -0.36
N PRO A 2 -15.27 21.32 -0.65
CA PRO A 2 -16.08 20.24 -0.10
C PRO A 2 -15.73 18.95 -0.83
N LEU A 3 -15.26 17.95 -0.08
CA LEU A 3 -15.36 16.55 -0.52
C LEU A 3 -16.85 16.21 -0.64
N ASN A 4 -17.22 15.50 -1.71
CA ASN A 4 -18.61 15.09 -1.90
C ASN A 4 -18.95 13.93 -0.95
N THR A 5 -20.01 14.07 -0.15
CA THR A 5 -20.46 13.02 0.79
C THR A 5 -20.88 11.74 0.08
N ARG A 6 -21.13 11.77 -1.23
CA ARG A 6 -21.33 10.58 -2.07
C ARG A 6 -20.16 9.59 -2.00
N MET A 7 -18.94 10.05 -1.74
CA MET A 7 -17.75 9.19 -1.67
C MET A 7 -17.74 8.25 -0.45
N LEU A 8 -18.59 8.51 0.55
CA LEU A 8 -18.61 7.74 1.79
C LEU A 8 -19.13 6.32 1.54
N GLY A 9 -18.33 5.32 1.89
CA GLY A 9 -18.69 3.90 1.76
C GLY A 9 -18.41 3.29 0.39
N GLU A 10 -17.92 4.07 -0.57
CA GLU A 10 -17.45 3.56 -1.86
C GLU A 10 -16.20 2.67 -1.66
N GLN A 11 -16.06 1.66 -2.52
CA GLN A 11 -14.97 0.69 -2.47
C GLN A 11 -14.36 0.52 -3.85
N THR A 12 -13.03 0.46 -3.91
CA THR A 12 -12.34 0.06 -5.13
C THR A 12 -12.50 -1.44 -5.36
N PRO A 13 -12.43 -1.91 -6.61
CA PRO A 13 -12.28 -3.34 -6.88
C PRO A 13 -11.04 -3.91 -6.18
N PRO A 14 -11.04 -5.20 -5.83
CA PRO A 14 -9.89 -5.83 -5.22
C PRO A 14 -8.70 -5.89 -6.19
N VAL A 15 -7.50 -5.66 -5.66
CA VAL A 15 -6.23 -5.76 -6.37
C VAL A 15 -5.47 -6.95 -5.83
N ARG A 16 -5.12 -7.88 -6.72
CA ARG A 16 -4.30 -9.05 -6.39
C ARG A 16 -2.82 -8.74 -6.52
N HIS A 17 -2.05 -9.10 -5.50
CA HIS A 17 -0.62 -8.84 -5.42
C HIS A 17 0.15 -10.15 -5.24
N GLU A 18 1.13 -10.40 -6.10
CA GLU A 18 2.09 -11.49 -5.93
C GLU A 18 3.35 -10.89 -5.29
N VAL A 19 3.62 -11.25 -4.04
CA VAL A 19 4.71 -10.67 -3.26
C VAL A 19 5.90 -11.61 -3.28
N ASP A 20 6.95 -11.24 -3.99
CA ASP A 20 8.21 -12.01 -4.01
C ASP A 20 9.25 -11.50 -3.01
N ALA A 21 10.25 -12.33 -2.73
CA ALA A 21 11.34 -11.98 -1.81
C ALA A 21 12.12 -10.73 -2.25
N ARG A 22 12.30 -10.50 -3.55
CA ARG A 22 13.11 -9.39 -4.06
C ARG A 22 12.40 -8.06 -3.84
N TRP A 23 11.08 -8.01 -3.96
CA TRP A 23 10.30 -6.82 -3.69
C TRP A 23 10.34 -6.46 -2.20
N LEU A 24 10.18 -7.45 -1.32
CA LEU A 24 10.30 -7.25 0.13
C LEU A 24 11.69 -6.72 0.52
N MET A 25 12.75 -7.32 -0.02
CA MET A 25 14.13 -6.87 0.18
C MET A 25 14.38 -5.47 -0.37
N ALA A 26 13.88 -5.17 -1.58
CA ALA A 26 14.06 -3.88 -2.22
C ALA A 26 13.36 -2.76 -1.45
N TYR A 27 12.17 -3.01 -0.90
CA TYR A 27 11.49 -2.07 -0.03
C TYR A 27 12.30 -1.78 1.23
N ALA A 28 12.74 -2.82 1.94
CA ALA A 28 13.52 -2.67 3.17
C ALA A 28 14.83 -1.91 2.91
N ALA A 29 15.55 -2.25 1.84
CA ALA A 29 16.75 -1.54 1.41
C ALA A 29 16.46 -0.07 1.02
N GLY A 30 15.32 0.19 0.38
CA GLY A 30 14.91 1.54 -0.02
C GLY A 30 14.66 2.50 1.14
N ILE A 31 14.39 1.97 2.34
CA ILE A 31 14.25 2.73 3.59
C ILE A 31 15.44 2.56 4.53
N ASP A 32 16.55 2.00 4.03
CA ASP A 32 17.79 1.74 4.77
C ASP A 32 17.65 0.79 5.98
N ASP A 33 16.65 -0.10 5.95
CA ASP A 33 16.54 -1.20 6.92
C ASP A 33 17.10 -2.51 6.33
N LEU A 34 18.37 -2.75 6.61
CA LEU A 34 19.10 -3.94 6.15
C LEU A 34 19.09 -5.08 7.18
N ASN A 35 18.08 -5.15 8.06
CA ASN A 35 17.95 -6.24 9.02
C ASN A 35 18.00 -7.60 8.33
N ARG A 36 18.79 -8.53 8.88
CA ARG A 36 18.94 -9.88 8.32
C ARG A 36 17.61 -10.63 8.16
N ARG A 37 16.58 -10.31 8.95
CA ARG A 37 15.24 -10.91 8.80
C ARG A 37 14.55 -10.56 7.47
N TYR A 38 14.93 -9.43 6.86
CA TYR A 38 14.41 -8.98 5.57
C TYR A 38 15.34 -9.36 4.42
N MET A 39 16.63 -9.57 4.70
CA MET A 39 17.68 -9.65 3.67
C MET A 39 18.30 -11.05 3.51
N ASP A 40 18.26 -11.90 4.53
CA ASP A 40 18.91 -13.21 4.51
C ASP A 40 17.98 -14.29 3.95
N THR A 41 18.12 -14.56 2.66
CA THR A 41 17.35 -15.59 1.94
C THR A 41 17.75 -17.02 2.32
N THR A 42 18.76 -17.22 3.16
CA THR A 42 19.22 -18.56 3.59
C THR A 42 18.56 -19.03 4.88
N GLN A 43 17.90 -18.13 5.62
CA GLN A 43 17.29 -18.39 6.93
C GLN A 43 15.82 -18.81 6.86
N GLY A 44 15.25 -18.93 5.66
CA GLY A 44 13.84 -19.28 5.42
C GLY A 44 13.17 -18.31 4.47
N ARG A 45 11.84 -18.20 4.58
CA ARG A 45 11.06 -17.23 3.78
C ARG A 45 11.39 -15.81 4.24
N VAL A 46 11.63 -14.93 3.28
CA VAL A 46 11.80 -13.50 3.56
C VAL A 46 10.49 -12.93 4.09
N ILE A 47 10.58 -12.20 5.19
CA ILE A 47 9.45 -11.51 5.82
C ILE A 47 9.49 -10.05 5.36
N GLY A 48 8.32 -9.47 5.10
CA GLY A 48 8.21 -8.05 4.75
C GLY A 48 8.46 -7.15 5.95
N HIS A 49 9.09 -6.00 5.71
CA HIS A 49 9.16 -4.94 6.71
C HIS A 49 7.73 -4.56 7.18
N PRO A 50 7.48 -4.25 8.46
CA PRO A 50 6.14 -3.98 8.97
C PRO A 50 5.36 -2.90 8.20
N LEU A 51 6.04 -1.91 7.61
CA LEU A 51 5.42 -0.86 6.78
C LEU A 51 5.24 -1.24 5.30
N PHE A 52 5.70 -2.41 4.85
CA PHE A 52 5.55 -2.88 3.46
C PHE A 52 4.10 -2.90 2.95
N PRO A 53 3.05 -3.19 3.76
CA PRO A 53 1.66 -3.17 3.28
C PRO A 53 1.25 -1.90 2.52
N VAL A 54 1.89 -0.76 2.80
CA VAL A 54 1.67 0.50 2.05
C VAL A 54 1.85 0.34 0.54
N CYS A 55 2.75 -0.56 0.10
CA CYS A 55 2.98 -0.87 -1.31
C CYS A 55 1.79 -1.57 -1.95
N LEU A 56 1.10 -2.44 -1.19
CA LEU A 56 -0.06 -3.19 -1.62
C LEU A 56 -1.31 -2.29 -1.66
N GLU A 57 -1.42 -1.36 -0.72
CA GLU A 57 -2.55 -0.44 -0.59
C GLU A 57 -2.53 0.69 -1.64
N TRP A 58 -1.34 1.07 -2.13
CA TRP A 58 -1.19 2.24 -2.99
C TRP A 58 -2.00 2.19 -4.30
N PRO A 59 -2.09 1.07 -5.04
CA PRO A 59 -2.99 0.95 -6.18
C PRO A 59 -4.44 1.28 -5.84
N ALA A 60 -4.99 0.77 -4.73
CA ALA A 60 -6.36 1.08 -4.29
C ALA A 60 -6.53 2.57 -3.98
N ILE A 61 -5.53 3.22 -3.37
CA ILE A 61 -5.53 4.68 -3.15
C ILE A 61 -5.57 5.44 -4.49
N LEU A 62 -4.84 4.98 -5.51
CA LEU A 62 -4.88 5.61 -6.84
C LEU A 62 -6.23 5.40 -7.52
N ASP A 63 -6.77 4.19 -7.46
CA ASP A 63 -8.06 3.83 -8.06
C ASP A 63 -9.25 4.54 -7.38
N SER A 64 -9.11 4.88 -6.09
CA SER A 64 -10.12 5.66 -5.36
C SER A 64 -10.48 6.99 -6.03
N ARG A 65 -9.57 7.54 -6.83
CA ARG A 65 -9.75 8.81 -7.57
C ARG A 65 -10.77 8.69 -8.71
N ALA A 66 -11.17 7.47 -9.08
CA ALA A 66 -12.19 7.19 -10.06
C ALA A 66 -13.55 6.84 -9.41
N LEU A 67 -13.64 6.77 -8.08
CA LEU A 67 -14.89 6.44 -7.39
C LEU A 67 -15.92 7.57 -7.49
N PRO A 68 -17.23 7.24 -7.45
CA PRO A 68 -18.30 8.24 -7.50
C PRO A 68 -18.13 9.34 -6.45
N GLY A 69 -18.28 10.60 -6.88
CA GLY A 69 -18.06 11.78 -6.05
C GLY A 69 -16.65 12.38 -6.18
N SER A 70 -15.66 11.62 -6.67
CA SER A 70 -14.29 12.12 -6.89
C SER A 70 -14.22 13.18 -8.00
N GLU A 71 -15.15 13.18 -8.93
CA GLU A 71 -15.30 14.19 -9.99
C GLU A 71 -15.54 15.61 -9.44
N SER A 72 -15.94 15.73 -8.16
CA SER A 72 -16.10 17.01 -7.48
C SER A 72 -14.77 17.75 -7.23
N GLN A 73 -13.63 17.07 -7.34
CA GLN A 73 -12.31 17.67 -7.17
C GLN A 73 -11.67 18.00 -8.52
N THR A 74 -11.26 19.26 -8.69
CA THR A 74 -10.47 19.64 -9.86
C THR A 74 -9.06 19.06 -9.81
N ALA A 75 -8.37 18.99 -10.97
CA ALA A 75 -6.98 18.53 -11.01
C ALA A 75 -6.02 19.41 -10.18
N ALA A 76 -6.21 20.74 -10.21
CA ALA A 76 -5.41 21.69 -9.44
C ALA A 76 -5.60 21.51 -7.93
N GLU A 77 -6.82 21.18 -7.52
CA GLU A 77 -7.15 20.85 -6.15
C GLU A 77 -6.51 19.54 -5.69
N ARG A 78 -6.62 18.48 -6.48
CA ARG A 78 -5.98 17.18 -6.22
C ARG A 78 -4.47 17.29 -6.08
N ALA A 79 -3.84 18.15 -6.89
CA ALA A 79 -2.39 18.37 -6.86
C ALA A 79 -1.90 19.03 -5.55
N ARG A 80 -2.79 19.62 -4.75
CA ARG A 80 -2.47 20.21 -3.44
C ARG A 80 -2.70 19.25 -2.28
N GLY A 81 -3.22 18.05 -2.55
CA GLY A 81 -3.41 17.02 -1.54
C GLY A 81 -2.06 16.52 -1.01
N VAL A 82 -1.98 16.37 0.32
CA VAL A 82 -0.81 15.80 1.00
C VAL A 82 -1.25 14.58 1.80
N HIS A 83 -0.42 13.53 1.80
CA HIS A 83 -0.62 12.38 2.66
C HIS A 83 -0.22 12.78 4.10
N ALA A 84 -1.23 13.04 4.93
CA ALA A 84 -1.01 13.65 6.25
C ALA A 84 -0.81 12.61 7.37
N ALA A 85 -1.41 11.43 7.26
CA ALA A 85 -1.37 10.39 8.27
C ALA A 85 -1.56 9.02 7.63
N HIS A 86 -0.93 8.01 8.23
CA HIS A 86 -1.06 6.61 7.87
C HIS A 86 -1.25 5.81 9.16
N ASP A 87 -2.25 4.94 9.19
CA ASP A 87 -2.54 4.04 10.30
C ASP A 87 -2.52 2.61 9.80
N LEU A 88 -1.80 1.73 10.51
CA LEU A 88 -1.55 0.37 10.07
C LEU A 88 -1.67 -0.61 11.23
N HIS A 89 -2.54 -1.60 11.08
CA HIS A 89 -2.73 -2.70 12.01
C HIS A 89 -2.27 -4.01 11.38
N ILE A 90 -1.25 -4.63 11.97
CA ILE A 90 -0.64 -5.86 11.44
C ILE A 90 -1.16 -7.06 12.24
N TYR A 91 -2.03 -7.85 11.61
CA TYR A 91 -2.55 -9.09 12.20
C TYR A 91 -1.66 -10.30 11.92
N GLN A 92 -1.01 -10.31 10.75
CA GLN A 92 -0.11 -11.36 10.29
C GLN A 92 1.04 -10.73 9.49
N PRO A 93 2.25 -11.32 9.55
CA PRO A 93 3.37 -10.85 8.74
C PRO A 93 3.13 -11.11 7.25
N ILE A 94 3.59 -10.18 6.40
CA ILE A 94 3.70 -10.40 4.97
C ILE A 94 4.91 -11.30 4.69
N LEU A 95 4.74 -12.32 3.87
CA LEU A 95 5.75 -13.32 3.56
C LEU A 95 6.00 -13.37 2.05
N ALA A 96 7.25 -13.63 1.67
CA ALA A 96 7.62 -13.87 0.29
C ALA A 96 6.91 -15.10 -0.30
N ASP A 97 6.61 -15.05 -1.59
CA ASP A 97 5.95 -16.08 -2.39
C ASP A 97 4.49 -16.33 -1.98
N GLU A 98 3.86 -15.34 -1.34
CA GLU A 98 2.42 -15.32 -1.04
C GLU A 98 1.66 -14.35 -1.95
N THR A 99 0.36 -14.62 -2.07
CA THR A 99 -0.57 -13.73 -2.76
C THR A 99 -1.44 -13.02 -1.74
N TYR A 100 -1.56 -11.70 -1.88
CA TYR A 100 -2.42 -10.85 -1.07
C TYR A 100 -3.48 -10.17 -1.93
N GLU A 101 -4.57 -9.75 -1.31
CA GLU A 101 -5.64 -9.00 -1.95
C GLU A 101 -5.95 -7.76 -1.10
N THR A 102 -6.12 -6.61 -1.75
CA THR A 102 -6.48 -5.32 -1.14
C THR A 102 -7.69 -4.73 -1.82
#